data_AF-A0A7G8W1Y3-F1
#
_entry.id   AF-A0A7G8W1Y3-F1
#
_cell.length_a   1.000
_cell.length_b   1.000
_cell.length_c   1.000
_cell.angle_alpha   90.00
_cell.angle_beta   90.00
_cell.angle_gamma   90.00
#
_symmetry.space_group_name_H-M   'P 1'
#
loop_
_entity.id
_entity.type
_entity.pdbx_description
1 polymer ?
#
loop_
_entity_poly.entity_id
_entity_poly.type
_entity_poly.pdbx_seq_one_letter_code
_entity_poly.pdbx_strand_id
1 'polypeptide(L)' 'MNDGEIFGVIDATRCPICGEANRCAVELARETGTLQSECWCMQADFSAALLSRVPEAARGASCVCARCAAATPR' A
#
# COMPACT_ATOMS: atom_id res chain seq x y z
N MET A 1 -24.38 19.49 4.69
CA MET A 1 -24.26 18.10 5.18
C MET A 1 -24.61 17.20 4.03
N ASN A 2 -23.59 16.61 3.40
CA ASN A 2 -23.71 15.36 2.66
C ASN A 2 -22.30 14.77 2.56
N ASP A 3 -21.95 14.06 3.62
CA ASP A 3 -20.72 13.33 3.89
C ASP A 3 -20.55 12.15 2.92
N GLY A 4 -20.28 12.43 1.63
CA GLY A 4 -20.43 11.40 0.58
C GLY A 4 -19.47 11.45 -0.62
N GLU A 5 -18.63 12.48 -0.79
CA GLU A 5 -17.84 12.65 -2.03
C GLU A 5 -16.42 13.17 -1.75
N ILE A 6 -15.62 12.39 -1.03
CA ILE A 6 -14.16 12.28 -1.23
C ILE A 6 -13.78 10.78 -1.11
N PHE A 7 -14.63 9.88 -1.61
CA PHE A 7 -14.26 8.47 -1.80
C PHE A 7 -13.48 8.35 -3.10
N GLY A 8 -12.30 8.99 -3.12
CA GLY A 8 -11.35 8.87 -4.22
C GLY A 8 -11.05 7.38 -4.44
N VAL A 9 -11.13 6.94 -5.69
CA VAL A 9 -10.85 5.57 -6.09
C VAL A 9 -9.52 5.12 -5.44
N ILE A 10 -9.52 4.02 -4.69
CA ILE A 10 -8.29 3.50 -4.11
C ILE A 10 -7.43 3.01 -5.28
N ASP A 11 -6.29 3.67 -5.50
CA ASP A 11 -5.31 3.23 -6.49
C ASP A 11 -4.45 2.11 -5.89
N ALA A 12 -4.70 0.88 -6.34
CA ALA A 12 -4.00 -0.31 -5.88
C ALA A 12 -2.48 -0.28 -6.20
N THR A 13 -2.04 0.57 -7.14
CA THR A 13 -0.62 0.70 -7.51
C THR A 13 0.14 1.70 -6.62
N ARG A 14 -0.57 2.50 -5.81
CA ARG A 14 -0.01 3.59 -5.00
C ARG A 14 -0.07 3.31 -3.51
N CYS A 15 1.00 3.64 -2.80
CA CYS A 15 1.08 3.58 -1.35
C CYS A 15 0.02 4.49 -0.73
N PRO A 16 -0.86 3.98 0.15
CA PRO A 16 -1.94 4.77 0.71
C PRO A 16 -1.48 5.80 1.75
N ILE A 17 -0.20 5.78 2.13
CA ILE A 17 0.39 6.72 3.09
C ILE A 17 1.06 7.90 2.38
N CYS A 18 1.73 7.66 1.24
CA CYS A 18 2.55 8.69 0.58
C CYS A 18 2.21 8.95 -0.89
N GLY A 19 1.29 8.19 -1.50
CA GLY A 19 0.87 8.34 -2.90
C GLY A 19 1.86 7.86 -3.96
N GLU A 20 3.05 7.41 -3.56
CA GLU A 20 4.08 6.89 -4.46
C GLU A 20 3.79 5.46 -4.89
N ALA A 21 4.42 4.96 -5.96
CA ALA A 21 4.26 3.57 -6.36
C ALA A 21 4.59 2.60 -5.21
N ASN A 22 3.68 1.67 -4.90
CA ASN A 22 3.91 0.67 -3.86
C ASN A 22 4.82 -0.48 -4.31
N ARG A 23 4.87 -0.73 -5.62
CA ARG A 23 5.66 -1.79 -6.28
C ARG A 23 5.45 -3.16 -5.64
N CYS A 24 4.21 -3.47 -5.24
CA CYS A 24 3.90 -4.81 -4.75
C CYS A 24 3.93 -5.83 -5.90
N ALA A 25 4.26 -7.09 -5.58
CA ALA A 25 4.42 -8.16 -6.56
C ALA A 25 3.15 -8.38 -7.41
N VAL A 26 1.96 -8.24 -6.82
CA VAL A 26 0.68 -8.40 -7.53
C VAL A 26 0.53 -7.35 -8.62
N GLU A 27 0.68 -6.07 -8.28
CA GLU A 27 0.52 -4.99 -9.26
C GLU A 27 1.70 -4.93 -10.26
N LEU A 28 2.91 -5.32 -9.85
CA LEU A 28 4.03 -5.53 -10.78
C LEU A 28 3.75 -6.64 -11.80
N ALA A 29 3.14 -7.74 -11.37
CA ALA A 29 2.76 -8.81 -12.29
C ALA A 29 1.69 -8.34 -13.29
N ARG A 30 0.74 -7.49 -12.84
CA ARG A 30 -0.26 -6.87 -13.73
C ARG A 30 0.39 -5.90 -14.73
N GLU A 31 1.31 -5.05 -14.28
CA GLU A 31 2.02 -4.06 -15.11
C GLU A 31 2.88 -4.75 -16.18
N THR A 32 3.63 -5.79 -15.79
CA THR A 32 4.66 -6.41 -16.64
C THR A 32 4.18 -7.65 -17.39
N GLY A 33 3.01 -8.19 -17.03
CA GLY A 33 2.56 -9.51 -17.51
C GLY A 33 3.42 -10.68 -17.04
N THR A 34 4.38 -10.44 -16.13
CA THR A 34 5.33 -11.45 -15.65
C THR A 34 5.04 -11.80 -14.20
N LEU A 35 4.88 -13.10 -13.93
CA LEU A 35 4.73 -13.61 -12.57
C LEU A 35 5.92 -13.17 -11.71
N GLN A 36 5.61 -12.52 -10.60
CA GLN A 36 6.60 -12.10 -9.62
C GLN A 36 6.79 -13.21 -8.58
N SER A 37 7.98 -13.29 -8.00
CA SER A 37 8.21 -14.03 -6.77
C SER A 37 7.42 -13.43 -5.60
N GLU A 38 7.49 -14.06 -4.43
CA GLU A 38 6.96 -13.50 -3.19
C GLU A 38 7.38 -12.03 -3.02
N CYS A 39 6.42 -11.17 -2.65
CA CYS A 39 6.69 -9.76 -2.45
C CYS A 39 7.50 -9.56 -1.17
N TRP A 40 8.48 -8.64 -1.19
CA TRP A 40 9.28 -8.27 -0.01
C TRP A 40 8.41 -7.94 1.22
N CYS A 41 7.20 -7.42 1.02
CA CYS A 41 6.29 -7.03 2.10
C CYS A 41 5.76 -8.24 2.89
N MET A 42 5.75 -9.44 2.32
CA MET A 42 5.33 -10.67 3.03
C MET A 42 6.36 -11.11 4.08
N GLN A 43 7.60 -10.63 3.95
CA GLN A 43 8.70 -10.87 4.89
C GLN A 43 8.97 -9.66 5.78
N ALA A 44 8.27 -8.55 5.55
CA ALA A 44 8.45 -7.31 6.29
C ALA A 44 7.63 -7.31 7.58
N ASP A 45 8.23 -6.79 8.64
CA ASP A 45 7.54 -6.52 9.90
C ASP A 45 7.06 -5.06 9.89
N PHE A 46 5.75 -4.87 9.96
CA PHE A 46 5.14 -3.54 9.97
C PHE A 46 4.76 -3.13 11.40
N SER A 47 5.30 -2.00 11.87
CA SER A 47 4.96 -1.50 13.20
C SER A 47 3.49 -1.05 13.28
N ALA A 48 2.89 -1.18 14.47
CA ALA A 48 1.51 -0.74 14.69
C ALA A 48 1.32 0.77 14.42
N ALA A 49 2.35 1.58 14.70
CA ALA A 49 2.35 3.01 14.41
C ALA A 49 2.26 3.29 12.90
N LEU A 50 2.94 2.49 12.07
CA LEU A 50 2.85 2.59 10.63
C LEU A 50 1.48 2.16 10.11
N LEU A 51 0.98 1.01 10.56
CA LEU A 51 -0.33 0.48 10.13
C LEU A 51 -1.49 1.41 10.52
N SER A 52 -1.36 2.13 11.64
CA SER A 52 -2.33 3.13 12.08
C SER A 52 -2.44 4.33 11.14
N ARG A 53 -1.43 4.56 10.28
CA ARG A 53 -1.45 5.63 9.25
C ARG A 53 -2.15 5.20 7.97
N VAL A 54 -2.50 3.93 7.81
CA VAL A 54 -3.22 3.44 6.63
C VAL A 54 -4.71 3.82 6.77
N PRO A 55 -5.26 4.63 5.83
CA PRO A 55 -6.68 4.95 5.80
C PRO A 55 -7.53 3.69 5.77
N GLU A 56 -8.65 3.68 6.49
CA GLU A 56 -9.52 2.49 6.59
C GLU A 56 -9.98 1.97 5.23
N ALA A 57 -10.37 2.88 4.33
CA ALA A 57 -10.80 2.52 2.97
C ALA A 57 -9.68 1.88 2.12
N ALA A 58 -8.40 2.08 2.47
CA ALA A 58 -7.28 1.52 1.74
C ALA A 58 -6.78 0.18 2.31
N ARG A 59 -7.25 -0.22 3.49
CA ARG A 59 -6.84 -1.48 4.13
C ARG A 59 -7.31 -2.67 3.31
N GLY A 60 -6.38 -3.56 2.96
CA GLY A 60 -6.64 -4.70 2.09
C GLY A 60 -6.82 -4.35 0.61
N ALA A 61 -6.78 -3.07 0.24
CA ALA A 61 -6.97 -2.62 -1.13
C ALA A 61 -5.67 -2.11 -1.79
N SER A 62 -4.72 -1.56 -1.01
CA SER A 62 -3.40 -1.17 -1.50
C SER A 62 -2.28 -1.46 -0.51
N CYS A 63 -1.09 -1.77 -1.03
CA CYS A 63 0.10 -2.07 -0.24
C CYS A 63 0.86 -0.81 0.20
N VAL A 64 1.47 -0.86 1.39
CA VAL A 64 2.44 0.15 1.86
C VAL A 64 3.78 -0.05 1.14
N CYS A 65 4.41 1.03 0.68
CA CYS A 65 5.72 0.95 0.01
C CYS A 65 6.88 0.73 0.99
N ALA A 66 8.00 0.19 0.50
CA ALA A 66 9.21 -0.07 1.29
C ALA A 66 9.75 1.19 1.98
N ARG A 67 9.60 2.36 1.35
CA ARG A 67 10.03 3.65 1.92
C ARG A 67 9.24 3.99 3.18
N CYS A 68 7.92 3.82 3.16
CA CYS A 68 7.07 4.04 4.32
C CYS A 68 7.28 2.97 5.40
N ALA A 69 7.52 1.72 4.99
CA ALA A 69 7.90 0.63 5.89
C ALA A 69 9.17 0.95 6.68
N ALA A 70 10.21 1.44 6.02
CA ALA A 70 11.49 1.77 6.64
C ALA A 70 11.48 3.08 7.46
N ALA A 71 10.56 4.00 7.16
CA ALA A 71 10.52 5.32 7.80
C ALA A 71 9.90 5.33 9.22
N THR A 72 9.32 4.21 9.66
CA THR A 72 8.75 4.11 11.00
C THR A 72 9.60 3.14 11.80
N PRO A 73 10.28 3.60 12.87
CA PRO A 73 11.01 2.70 13.75
C PRO A 73 10.07 1.62 14.32
N ARG A 74 10.65 0.46 14.60
CA ARG A 74 9.95 -0.68 15.17
C ARG A 74 9.51 -0.39 16.61
#